data_AF-A0A8S1LC93-F1
#
_entry.id   AF-A0A8S1LC93-F1
#
_cell.length_a   1.000
_cell.length_b   1.000
_cell.length_c   1.000
_cell.angle_alpha   90.00
_cell.angle_beta   90.00
_cell.angle_gamma   90.00
#
_symmetry.space_group_name_H-M   'P 1'
#
loop_
_entity.id
_entity.type
_entity.pdbx_description
1 polymer ?
#
loop_
_entity_poly.entity_id
_entity_poly.type
_entity_poly.pdbx_seq_one_letter_code
_entity_poly.pdbx_strand_id
1 'polypeptide(L)'
;MNIIYCIEEQDDYVYIKVTKDFYYKIIEMDRLNSRTSQQVYNLSHKFLRRVVPFFMNQFLIWSKDQKDENMKKVCEFLEERKKLKNSKQQKFELGDLKFVFSKNQQDQESQYLIKMAWKSFLNSDELRQAIKNNKKMKEASKENYAYAINLLLNELDKPSPYSKFLSINKYQDNIRKKIKLNTQLNFDEEQFDEEQDNYENSTLDYPQKKII
;
A
#
# COMPACT_ATOMS: atom_id res chain seq x y z
N MET A 1 -18.75 3.87 -25.06
CA MET A 1 -18.48 2.41 -25.05
C MET A 1 -18.57 1.93 -23.61
N ASN A 2 -19.39 0.94 -23.30
CA ASN A 2 -19.48 0.36 -21.96
C ASN A 2 -18.21 -0.49 -21.70
N ILE A 3 -17.42 -0.11 -20.70
CA ILE A 3 -16.04 -0.60 -20.47
C ILE A 3 -16.00 -1.80 -19.49
N ILE A 4 -17.11 -2.05 -18.80
CA ILE A 4 -17.19 -2.97 -17.66
C ILE A 4 -18.36 -3.91 -17.91
N TYR A 5 -18.07 -5.20 -17.98
CA TYR A 5 -19.07 -6.26 -17.91
C TYR A 5 -18.86 -7.00 -16.58
N CYS A 6 -19.84 -6.92 -15.67
CA CYS A 6 -19.89 -7.80 -14.51
C CYS A 6 -20.32 -9.18 -15.03
N ILE A 7 -19.51 -10.21 -14.82
CA ILE A 7 -19.78 -11.53 -15.41
C ILE A 7 -20.20 -12.55 -14.35
N GLU A 8 -19.65 -12.45 -13.14
CA GLU A 8 -20.07 -13.35 -12.07
C GLU A 8 -19.70 -12.79 -10.70
N GLU A 9 -20.64 -12.89 -9.77
CA GLU A 9 -20.43 -12.66 -8.35
C GLU A 9 -20.55 -14.03 -7.66
N GLN A 10 -19.46 -14.52 -7.09
CA GLN A 10 -19.44 -15.75 -6.30
C GLN A 10 -18.82 -15.47 -4.94
N ASP A 11 -19.61 -15.76 -3.90
CA ASP A 11 -19.31 -15.81 -2.46
C ASP A 11 -18.65 -14.57 -1.82
N ASP A 12 -17.48 -14.13 -2.32
CA ASP A 12 -16.72 -12.97 -1.81
C ASP A 12 -15.89 -12.26 -2.91
N TYR A 13 -16.06 -12.63 -4.19
CA TYR A 13 -15.30 -12.09 -5.32
C TYR A 13 -16.21 -11.62 -6.44
N VAL A 14 -15.88 -10.45 -7.00
CA VAL A 14 -16.50 -9.90 -8.20
C VAL A 14 -15.54 -10.07 -9.38
N TYR A 15 -15.95 -10.88 -10.36
CA TYR A 15 -15.19 -11.05 -11.60
C TYR A 15 -15.68 -10.02 -12.62
N ILE A 16 -14.82 -9.04 -12.87
CA ILE A 16 -15.08 -7.98 -13.85
C ILE A 16 -14.31 -8.29 -15.13
N LYS A 17 -15.02 -8.43 -16.24
CA LYS A 17 -14.39 -8.44 -17.56
C LYS A 17 -14.20 -7.00 -18.02
N VAL A 18 -12.93 -6.65 -18.18
CA VAL A 18 -12.49 -5.35 -18.65
C VAL A 18 -11.78 -5.48 -19.99
N THR A 19 -11.71 -4.39 -20.75
CA THR A 19 -10.87 -4.33 -21.95
C THR A 19 -9.39 -4.37 -21.56
N LYS A 20 -8.54 -4.89 -22.46
CA LYS A 20 -7.09 -4.99 -22.26
C LYS A 20 -6.48 -3.62 -21.92
N ASP A 21 -6.93 -2.57 -22.60
CA ASP A 21 -6.47 -1.20 -22.37
C ASP A 21 -6.87 -0.66 -21.00
N PHE A 22 -8.08 -0.99 -20.53
CA PHE A 22 -8.53 -0.58 -19.20
C PHE A 22 -7.79 -1.33 -18.09
N TYR A 23 -7.50 -2.62 -18.30
CA TYR A 23 -6.64 -3.40 -17.39
C TYR A 23 -5.24 -2.79 -17.29
N TYR A 24 -4.62 -2.44 -18.42
CA TYR A 24 -3.32 -1.78 -18.39
C TYR A 24 -3.38 -0.40 -17.75
N LYS A 25 -4.44 0.39 -17.97
CA LYS A 25 -4.63 1.66 -17.26
C LYS A 25 -4.77 1.50 -15.76
N ILE A 26 -5.48 0.48 -15.26
CA ILE A 26 -5.55 0.18 -13.82
C ILE A 26 -4.17 -0.17 -13.28
N ILE A 27 -3.44 -1.07 -13.96
CA ILE A 27 -2.08 -1.44 -13.56
C ILE A 27 -1.13 -0.25 -13.61
N GLU A 28 -1.28 0.61 -14.61
CA GLU A 28 -0.46 1.80 -14.79
C GLU A 28 -0.77 2.86 -13.73
N MET A 29 -2.04 3.06 -13.35
CA MET A 29 -2.42 3.88 -12.21
C MET A 29 -1.89 3.31 -10.89
N ASP A 30 -1.98 2.00 -10.66
CA ASP A 30 -1.39 1.34 -9.48
C ASP A 30 0.14 1.48 -9.46
N ARG A 31 0.79 1.38 -10.62
CA ARG A 31 2.24 1.61 -10.76
C ARG A 31 2.61 3.07 -10.56
N LEU A 32 1.81 4.01 -11.04
CA LEU A 32 2.04 5.45 -10.88
C LEU A 32 1.83 5.85 -9.42
N ASN A 33 0.76 5.38 -8.77
CA ASN A 33 0.54 5.52 -7.32
C ASN A 33 1.65 4.88 -6.49
N SER A 34 2.23 3.78 -6.98
CA SER A 34 3.41 3.14 -6.38
C SER A 34 4.70 3.95 -6.61
N ARG A 35 4.81 4.70 -7.71
CA ARG A 35 5.99 5.50 -8.08
C ARG A 35 6.05 6.86 -7.39
N THR A 36 4.92 7.53 -7.14
CA THR A 36 4.89 8.74 -6.30
C THR A 36 5.21 8.48 -4.82
N SER A 37 5.31 7.20 -4.42
CA SER A 37 5.67 6.76 -3.07
C SER A 37 7.01 6.00 -2.98
N GLN A 38 7.89 6.12 -3.98
CA GLN A 38 9.14 5.34 -4.08
C GLN A 38 10.28 5.80 -3.14
N GLN A 39 9.99 6.00 -1.86
CA GLN A 39 10.89 5.51 -0.83
C GLN A 39 10.29 4.21 -0.31
N VAL A 40 10.76 3.08 -0.84
CA VAL A 40 10.39 1.77 -0.30
C VAL A 40 11.11 1.63 1.04
N TYR A 41 10.52 2.18 2.09
CA TYR A 41 10.99 1.98 3.45
C TYR A 41 10.86 0.49 3.77
N ASN A 42 12.01 -0.21 3.79
CA ASN A 42 12.09 -1.57 4.32
C ASN A 42 11.87 -1.52 5.84
N LEU A 43 10.62 -1.38 6.25
CA LEU A 43 10.26 -1.34 7.66
C LEU A 43 10.63 -2.67 8.32
N SER A 44 11.42 -2.63 9.39
CA SER A 44 11.71 -3.88 10.11
C SER A 44 10.41 -4.51 10.65
N HIS A 45 10.34 -5.84 10.71
CA HIS A 45 9.22 -6.54 11.34
C HIS A 45 8.99 -6.07 12.81
N LYS A 46 10.09 -5.75 13.51
CA LYS A 46 10.08 -5.15 14.85
C LYS A 46 9.44 -3.75 14.88
N PHE A 47 9.58 -2.96 13.81
CA PHE A 47 8.88 -1.68 13.66
C PHE A 47 7.39 -1.90 13.41
N LEU A 48 7.00 -2.79 12.48
CA LEU A 48 5.60 -3.06 12.18
C LEU A 48 4.79 -3.51 13.42
N ARG A 49 5.40 -4.29 14.32
CA ARG A 49 4.78 -4.65 15.61
C ARG A 49 4.47 -3.46 16.53
N ARG A 50 5.20 -2.34 16.37
CA ARG A 50 5.01 -1.11 17.16
C ARG A 50 4.00 -0.15 16.54
N VAL A 51 3.73 -0.29 15.24
CA VAL A 51 2.77 0.56 14.51
C VAL A 51 1.38 0.46 15.13
N VAL A 52 0.86 -0.77 15.30
CA VAL A 52 -0.51 -0.96 15.81
C VAL A 52 -0.74 -0.35 17.20
N PRO A 53 0.05 -0.69 18.25
CA PRO A 53 -0.14 -0.08 19.56
C PRO A 53 0.07 1.43 19.54
N PHE A 54 0.93 1.96 18.67
CA PHE A 54 1.13 3.40 18.55
C PHE A 54 -0.14 4.08 18.02
N PHE A 55 -0.58 3.73 16.80
CA PHE A 55 -1.70 4.41 16.15
C PHE A 55 -3.03 4.16 16.84
N MET A 56 -3.30 2.94 17.34
CA MET A 56 -4.54 2.67 18.06
C MET A 56 -4.64 3.45 19.38
N ASN A 57 -3.53 3.67 20.09
CA ASN A 57 -3.54 4.52 21.28
C ASN A 57 -3.73 6.00 20.91
N GLN A 58 -3.10 6.47 19.82
CA GLN A 58 -3.32 7.83 19.34
C GLN A 58 -4.77 8.04 18.88
N PHE A 59 -5.38 7.03 18.26
CA PHE A 59 -6.78 7.07 17.84
C PHE A 59 -7.74 7.14 19.02
N LEU A 60 -7.50 6.36 20.07
CA LEU A 60 -8.27 6.45 21.31
C LEU A 60 -8.15 7.84 21.97
N ILE A 61 -6.97 8.45 21.95
CA ILE A 61 -6.80 9.81 22.49
C ILE A 61 -7.55 10.80 21.60
N TRP A 62 -7.34 10.72 20.29
CA TRP A 62 -7.99 11.59 19.32
C TRP A 62 -9.52 11.51 19.40
N SER A 63 -10.10 10.31 19.59
CA SER A 63 -11.55 10.15 19.72
C SER A 63 -12.12 10.75 21.00
N LYS A 64 -11.33 10.85 22.08
CA LYS A 64 -11.74 11.54 23.32
C LYS A 64 -11.82 13.05 23.17
N ASP A 65 -10.95 13.59 22.32
CA ASP A 65 -10.87 15.04 22.11
C ASP A 65 -11.98 15.56 21.18
N GLN A 66 -12.69 14.66 20.48
CA GLN A 66 -13.84 15.00 19.65
C GLN A 66 -15.11 15.15 20.50
N LYS A 67 -15.93 16.17 20.19
CA LYS A 67 -17.21 16.43 20.86
C LYS A 67 -18.43 15.77 20.20
N ASP A 68 -18.21 15.09 19.07
CA ASP A 68 -19.26 14.46 18.27
C ASP A 68 -19.79 13.17 18.93
N GLU A 69 -21.10 12.97 18.89
CA GLU A 69 -21.76 11.81 19.53
C GLU A 69 -21.31 10.46 18.92
N ASN A 70 -21.08 10.42 17.61
CA ASN A 70 -20.57 9.23 16.95
C ASN A 70 -19.12 8.95 17.38
N MET A 71 -18.31 9.99 17.56
CA MET A 71 -16.95 9.84 18.08
C MET A 71 -16.92 9.35 19.53
N LYS A 72 -17.92 9.71 20.34
CA LYS A 72 -18.11 9.16 21.68
C LYS A 72 -18.34 7.64 21.63
N LYS A 73 -19.20 7.15 20.73
CA LYS A 73 -19.42 5.70 20.52
C LYS A 73 -18.12 4.99 20.11
N VAL A 74 -17.35 5.58 19.20
CA VAL A 74 -16.02 5.05 18.79
C VAL A 74 -15.08 4.97 20.00
N CYS A 75 -15.05 6.02 20.83
CA CYS A 75 -14.23 6.05 22.03
C CYS A 75 -14.62 4.94 23.02
N GLU A 76 -15.91 4.82 23.33
CA GLU A 76 -16.46 3.80 24.25
C GLU A 76 -16.08 2.39 23.78
N PHE A 77 -16.26 2.11 22.48
CA PHE A 77 -15.85 0.84 21.89
C PHE A 77 -14.35 0.54 22.07
N LEU A 78 -13.48 1.51 21.80
CA LEU A 78 -12.03 1.34 21.95
C LEU A 78 -11.62 1.13 23.41
N GLU A 79 -12.29 1.80 24.36
CA GLU A 79 -12.05 1.62 25.79
C GLU A 79 -12.48 0.25 26.29
N GLU A 80 -13.67 -0.20 25.93
CA GLU A 80 -14.15 -1.56 26.25
C GLU A 80 -13.17 -2.60 25.73
N ARG A 81 -12.74 -2.46 24.48
CA ARG A 81 -11.75 -3.37 23.90
C ARG A 81 -10.45 -3.41 24.68
N LYS A 82 -10.00 -2.27 25.19
CA LYS A 82 -8.79 -2.18 26.02
C LYS A 82 -8.99 -2.80 27.41
N LYS A 83 -10.18 -2.66 28.01
CA LYS A 83 -10.55 -3.25 29.30
C LYS A 83 -10.61 -4.78 29.27
N LEU A 84 -11.03 -5.37 28.15
CA LEU A 84 -11.05 -6.82 27.95
C LEU A 84 -9.67 -7.49 27.95
N LYS A 85 -8.58 -6.71 27.98
CA LYS A 85 -7.23 -7.25 27.96
C LYS A 85 -6.76 -7.60 29.38
N ASN A 86 -6.41 -8.87 29.57
CA ASN A 86 -5.87 -9.41 30.84
C ASN A 86 -4.39 -9.04 31.07
N SER A 87 -3.69 -8.51 30.07
CA SER A 87 -2.30 -8.09 30.20
C SER A 87 -2.17 -6.82 31.03
N LYS A 88 -1.21 -6.77 31.97
CA LYS A 88 -0.90 -5.58 32.78
C LYS A 88 -0.69 -4.30 31.96
N GLN A 89 -0.22 -4.43 30.71
CA GLN A 89 0.04 -3.27 29.86
C GLN A 89 -1.17 -2.83 29.03
N GLN A 90 -2.21 -3.66 28.93
CA GLN A 90 -3.45 -3.42 28.16
C GLN A 90 -3.20 -2.74 26.80
N LYS A 91 -2.18 -3.20 26.08
CA LYS A 91 -1.78 -2.61 24.78
C LYS A 91 -2.65 -3.14 23.67
N PHE A 92 -3.05 -2.27 22.75
CA PHE A 92 -3.61 -2.70 21.47
C PHE A 92 -2.60 -3.54 20.70
N GLU A 93 -3.10 -4.60 20.07
CA GLU A 93 -2.34 -5.52 19.26
C GLU A 93 -2.96 -5.64 17.87
N LEU A 94 -2.24 -6.27 16.94
CA LEU A 94 -2.76 -6.50 15.59
C LEU A 94 -4.09 -7.26 15.60
N GLY A 95 -4.29 -8.17 16.54
CA GLY A 95 -5.55 -8.88 16.72
C GLY A 95 -6.72 -7.93 16.99
N ASP A 96 -6.50 -6.85 17.75
CA ASP A 96 -7.52 -5.84 18.00
C ASP A 96 -7.82 -5.03 16.74
N LEU A 97 -6.79 -4.59 16.02
CA LEU A 97 -6.97 -3.87 14.77
C LEU A 97 -7.72 -4.71 13.73
N LYS A 98 -7.39 -6.00 13.61
CA LYS A 98 -8.13 -6.94 12.75
C LYS A 98 -9.57 -7.11 13.20
N PHE A 99 -9.79 -7.22 14.51
CA PHE A 99 -11.11 -7.37 15.10
C PHE A 99 -12.02 -6.20 14.75
N VAL A 100 -11.53 -4.97 14.95
CA VAL A 100 -12.27 -3.72 14.65
C VAL A 100 -12.79 -3.69 13.20
N PHE A 101 -12.04 -4.27 12.26
CA PHE A 101 -12.37 -4.24 10.84
C PHE A 101 -12.73 -5.62 10.27
N SER A 102 -13.07 -6.59 11.13
CA SER A 102 -13.54 -7.91 10.70
C SER A 102 -15.05 -7.90 10.59
N LYS A 103 -15.59 -8.46 9.49
CA LYS A 103 -17.03 -8.48 9.18
C LYS A 103 -17.91 -9.18 10.24
N ASN A 104 -17.32 -9.92 11.18
CA ASN A 104 -18.01 -11.03 11.86
C ASN A 104 -18.61 -10.72 13.23
N GLN A 105 -18.46 -9.54 13.84
CA GLN A 105 -18.85 -9.37 15.26
C GLN A 105 -19.56 -8.08 15.69
N GLN A 106 -19.73 -7.09 14.81
CA GLN A 106 -20.44 -5.84 15.15
C GLN A 106 -21.56 -5.57 14.16
N ASP A 107 -22.54 -4.76 14.58
CA ASP A 107 -23.50 -4.18 13.64
C ASP A 107 -22.77 -3.41 12.53
N GLN A 108 -23.30 -3.47 11.32
CA GLN A 108 -22.63 -2.91 10.14
C GLN A 108 -22.44 -1.39 10.25
N GLU A 109 -23.34 -0.71 10.96
CA GLU A 109 -23.32 0.75 11.15
C GLU A 109 -22.14 1.17 12.03
N SER A 110 -21.94 0.52 13.18
CA SER A 110 -20.79 0.76 14.07
C SER A 110 -19.47 0.44 13.37
N GLN A 111 -19.39 -0.66 12.60
CA GLN A 111 -18.18 -0.98 11.84
C GLN A 111 -17.86 0.10 10.82
N TYR A 112 -18.86 0.54 10.06
CA TYR A 112 -18.71 1.62 9.09
C TYR A 112 -18.26 2.91 9.78
N LEU A 113 -18.89 3.26 10.91
CA LEU A 113 -18.54 4.44 11.69
C LEU A 113 -17.09 4.40 12.16
N ILE A 114 -16.66 3.29 12.76
CA ILE A 114 -15.28 3.13 13.23
C ILE A 114 -14.29 3.18 12.05
N LYS A 115 -14.63 2.57 10.91
CA LYS A 115 -13.83 2.64 9.67
C LYS A 115 -13.67 4.08 9.19
N MET A 116 -14.75 4.86 9.15
CA MET A 116 -14.71 6.25 8.72
C MET A 116 -13.93 7.12 9.71
N ALA A 117 -14.14 6.93 11.02
CA ALA A 117 -13.39 7.62 12.06
C ALA A 117 -11.89 7.31 11.99
N TRP A 118 -11.52 6.04 11.78
CA TRP A 118 -10.13 5.63 11.62
C TRP A 118 -9.48 6.25 10.38
N LYS A 119 -10.20 6.26 9.24
CA LYS A 119 -9.71 6.91 8.01
C LYS A 119 -9.54 8.42 8.21
N SER A 120 -10.48 9.07 8.88
CA SER A 120 -10.40 10.50 9.23
C SER A 120 -9.20 10.79 10.12
N PHE A 121 -9.02 10.01 11.19
CA PHE A 121 -7.87 10.09 12.08
C PHE A 121 -6.54 9.94 11.33
N LEU A 122 -6.40 8.94 10.46
CA LEU A 122 -5.17 8.74 9.68
C LEU A 122 -4.88 9.88 8.68
N ASN A 123 -5.92 10.54 8.19
CA ASN A 123 -5.79 11.70 7.31
C ASN A 123 -5.60 13.03 8.05
N SER A 124 -5.87 13.06 9.36
CA SER A 124 -5.82 14.28 10.16
C SER A 124 -4.44 14.94 10.19
N ASP A 125 -4.42 16.26 10.13
CA ASP A 125 -3.19 17.04 10.26
C ASP A 125 -2.63 16.97 11.68
N GLU A 126 -3.50 16.82 12.68
CA GLU A 126 -3.15 16.66 14.07
C GLU A 126 -2.25 15.44 14.29
N LEU A 127 -2.58 14.28 13.69
CA LEU A 127 -1.75 13.09 13.76
C LEU A 127 -0.37 13.32 13.11
N ARG A 128 -0.35 13.95 11.94
CA ARG A 128 0.89 14.23 11.21
C ARG A 128 1.78 15.18 12.01
N GLN A 129 1.20 16.23 12.60
CA GLN A 129 1.90 17.17 13.47
C GLN A 129 2.38 16.50 14.76
N ALA A 130 1.57 15.63 15.37
CA ALA A 130 1.95 14.88 16.57
C ALA A 130 3.19 14.00 16.33
N ILE A 131 3.31 13.37 15.16
CA ILE A 131 4.50 12.62 14.77
C ILE A 131 5.68 13.55 14.50
N LYS A 132 5.49 14.59 13.69
CA LYS A 132 6.55 15.54 13.28
C LYS A 132 7.19 16.24 14.48
N ASN A 133 6.37 16.67 15.42
CA ASN A 133 6.78 17.46 16.59
C ASN A 133 7.18 16.61 17.80
N ASN A 134 7.16 15.27 17.68
CA ASN A 134 7.51 14.40 18.79
C ASN A 134 9.02 14.47 19.11
N LYS A 135 9.37 15.21 20.16
CA LYS A 135 10.76 15.40 20.61
C LYS A 135 11.45 14.11 21.09
N LYS A 136 10.68 13.07 21.42
CA LYS A 136 11.21 11.77 21.90
C LYS A 136 11.52 10.81 20.75
N MET A 137 11.09 11.12 19.53
CA MET A 137 11.35 10.31 18.34
C MET A 137 12.54 10.86 17.56
N LYS A 138 13.44 9.96 17.15
CA LYS A 138 14.47 10.28 16.16
C LYS A 138 13.82 10.59 14.81
N GLU A 139 14.45 11.45 14.01
CA GLU A 139 13.89 11.88 12.72
C GLU A 139 13.57 10.70 11.79
N ALA A 140 14.49 9.76 11.62
CA ALA A 140 14.26 8.52 10.86
C ALA A 140 13.08 7.68 11.40
N SER A 141 12.77 7.75 12.70
CA SER A 141 11.58 7.08 13.24
C SER A 141 10.29 7.82 12.87
N LYS A 142 10.32 9.16 12.85
CA LYS A 142 9.16 9.97 12.43
C LYS A 142 8.80 9.69 10.98
N GLU A 143 9.80 9.63 10.09
CA GLU A 143 9.61 9.24 8.68
C GLU A 143 8.97 7.85 8.56
N ASN A 144 9.48 6.86 9.30
CA ASN A 144 8.89 5.51 9.30
C ASN A 144 7.43 5.51 9.79
N TYR A 145 7.08 6.31 10.79
CA TYR A 145 5.70 6.44 11.25
C TYR A 145 4.82 7.19 10.24
N ALA A 146 5.33 8.25 9.61
CA ALA A 146 4.62 8.95 8.54
C ALA A 146 4.33 8.00 7.36
N TYR A 147 5.31 7.19 6.96
CA TYR A 147 5.11 6.17 5.94
C TYR A 147 4.12 5.07 6.39
N ALA A 148 4.13 4.70 7.68
CA ALA A 148 3.18 3.72 8.21
C ALA A 148 1.72 4.18 8.12
N ILE A 149 1.43 5.48 8.11
CA ILE A 149 0.07 6.00 7.86
C ILE A 149 -0.42 5.53 6.48
N ASN A 150 0.41 5.66 5.45
CA ASN A 150 0.05 5.24 4.09
C ASN A 150 -0.18 3.73 4.01
N LEU A 151 0.65 2.94 4.72
CA LEU A 151 0.43 1.50 4.80
C LEU A 151 -0.90 1.14 5.47
N LEU A 152 -1.27 1.85 6.54
CA LEU A 152 -2.53 1.61 7.23
C LEU A 152 -3.74 1.98 6.36
N LEU A 153 -3.69 3.12 5.67
CA LEU A 153 -4.71 3.55 4.71
C LEU A 153 -4.89 2.52 3.58
N ASN A 154 -3.78 2.05 2.99
CA ASN A 154 -3.82 1.07 1.91
C ASN A 154 -4.34 -0.31 2.34
N GLU A 155 -4.18 -0.68 3.61
CA GLU A 155 -4.70 -1.94 4.16
C GLU A 155 -6.19 -1.85 4.50
N LEU A 156 -6.69 -0.66 4.81
CA LEU A 156 -8.07 -0.44 5.27
C LEU A 156 -9.13 -0.83 4.23
N ASP A 157 -8.79 -0.69 2.95
CA ASP A 157 -9.71 -0.94 1.82
C ASP A 157 -9.55 -2.35 1.22
N LYS A 158 -8.76 -3.22 1.85
CA LYS A 158 -8.63 -4.63 1.43
C LYS A 158 -9.83 -5.47 1.89
N PRO A 159 -10.16 -6.59 1.22
CA PRO A 159 -11.24 -7.50 1.64
C PRO A 159 -11.07 -8.05 3.06
N SER A 160 -9.82 -8.20 3.52
CA SER A 160 -9.48 -8.59 4.90
C SER A 160 -8.43 -7.62 5.46
N PRO A 161 -8.86 -6.44 5.97
CA PRO A 161 -7.95 -5.40 6.42
C PRO A 161 -6.96 -5.91 7.48
N TYR A 162 -5.69 -5.52 7.33
CA TYR A 162 -4.61 -5.79 8.28
C TYR A 162 -4.28 -7.27 8.52
N SER A 163 -4.94 -8.21 7.83
CA SER A 163 -4.72 -9.66 7.94
C SER A 163 -3.25 -10.04 7.75
N LYS A 164 -2.58 -9.38 6.79
CA LYS A 164 -1.20 -9.61 6.36
C LYS A 164 -0.27 -8.44 6.71
N PHE A 165 -0.66 -7.54 7.60
CA PHE A 165 0.07 -6.31 7.92
C PHE A 165 1.56 -6.54 8.28
N LEU A 166 1.84 -7.54 9.12
CA LEU A 166 3.21 -7.87 9.53
C LEU A 166 4.05 -8.53 8.41
N SER A 167 3.41 -8.98 7.33
CA SER A 167 4.05 -9.63 6.19
C SER A 167 4.15 -8.75 4.94
N ILE A 168 3.76 -7.47 5.02
CA ILE A 168 3.78 -6.53 3.89
C ILE A 168 5.16 -6.51 3.19
N ASN A 169 6.25 -6.51 3.96
CA ASN A 169 7.59 -6.47 3.39
C ASN A 169 8.03 -7.79 2.75
N LYS A 170 7.53 -8.94 3.24
CA LYS A 170 7.79 -10.24 2.60
C LYS A 170 7.16 -10.31 1.20
N TYR A 171 5.99 -9.67 1.03
CA TYR A 171 5.34 -9.60 -0.27
C TYR A 171 6.09 -8.68 -1.24
N GLN A 172 6.55 -7.51 -0.76
CA GLN A 172 7.36 -6.59 -1.56
C GLN A 172 8.73 -7.17 -1.95
N ASP A 173 9.38 -7.92 -1.05
CA ASP A 173 10.63 -8.61 -1.35
C ASP A 173 10.44 -9.74 -2.37
N ASN A 174 9.32 -10.45 -2.31
CA ASN A 174 8.96 -11.46 -3.32
C ASN A 174 8.66 -10.83 -4.68
N ILE A 175 8.01 -9.66 -4.72
CA ILE A 175 7.81 -8.89 -5.96
C ILE A 175 9.16 -8.44 -6.52
N ARG A 176 10.07 -7.91 -5.70
CA ARG A 176 11.43 -7.52 -6.13
C ARG A 176 12.20 -8.70 -6.72
N LYS A 177 12.13 -9.88 -6.10
CA LYS A 177 12.77 -11.10 -6.63
C LYS A 177 12.18 -11.52 -7.97
N LYS A 178 10.85 -11.47 -8.12
CA LYS A 178 10.18 -11.78 -9.40
C LYS A 178 10.50 -10.75 -10.49
N ILE A 179 10.58 -9.46 -10.15
CA ILE A 179 10.97 -8.41 -11.10
C ILE A 179 12.42 -8.62 -11.55
N LYS A 180 13.35 -8.85 -10.63
CA LYS A 180 14.77 -9.13 -10.98
C LYS A 180 14.90 -10.37 -11.87
N LEU A 181 14.13 -11.43 -11.59
CA LEU A 181 14.13 -12.65 -12.40
C LEU A 181 13.59 -12.41 -13.81
N ASN A 182 12.51 -11.64 -13.96
CA ASN A 182 11.96 -11.28 -15.27
C ASN A 182 12.86 -10.31 -16.04
N THR A 183 13.57 -9.40 -15.36
CA THR A 183 14.54 -8.53 -16.03
C THR A 183 15.75 -9.32 -16.53
N GLN A 184 16.19 -10.36 -15.82
CA GLN A 184 17.25 -11.27 -16.29
C GLN A 184 16.79 -12.11 -17.49
N LEU A 185 15.56 -12.63 -17.49
CA LEU A 185 15.02 -13.38 -18.63
C LEU A 185 14.90 -12.55 -19.91
N ASN A 186 14.65 -11.23 -19.80
CA ASN A 186 14.57 -10.35 -20.96
C ASN A 186 15.94 -9.95 -21.54
N PHE A 187 17.07 -10.18 -20.84
CA PHE A 187 18.41 -9.93 -21.40
C PHE A 187 18.96 -11.12 -22.19
N ASP A 188 18.38 -12.30 -22.03
CA ASP A 188 18.82 -13.52 -22.69
C ASP A 188 18.05 -13.82 -24.00
N GLU A 189 16.98 -13.06 -24.30
CA GLU A 189 16.14 -13.23 -25.52
C GLU A 189 16.46 -12.23 -26.66
N GLU A 190 17.42 -11.31 -26.49
CA GLU A 190 17.89 -10.39 -27.57
C GLU A 190 19.27 -10.81 -28.12
N GLN A 191 19.39 -12.05 -28.61
CA GLN A 191 20.39 -12.42 -29.61
C GLN A 191 19.73 -13.37 -30.62
N PHE A 192 20.03 -13.18 -31.92
CA PHE A 192 19.39 -13.73 -33.14
C PHE A 192 18.21 -12.87 -33.66
N ASP A 193 18.22 -12.26 -34.85
CA ASP A 193 18.91 -12.56 -36.12
C ASP A 193 19.36 -11.28 -36.85
N GLU A 194 20.64 -11.17 -37.20
CA GLU A 194 21.13 -10.29 -38.29
C GLU A 194 21.30 -11.15 -39.55
N GLU A 195 20.32 -11.16 -40.44
CA GLU A 195 20.51 -11.57 -41.84
C GLU A 195 19.75 -10.62 -42.79
N GLN A 196 20.56 -9.90 -43.58
CA GLN A 196 20.39 -9.44 -44.97
C GLN A 196 19.03 -8.85 -45.44
N ASP A 197 19.05 -7.63 -46.01
CA ASP A 197 19.29 -7.52 -47.47
C ASP A 197 19.56 -6.10 -47.98
N ASN A 198 20.39 -6.07 -49.03
CA ASN A 198 20.79 -4.96 -49.89
C ASN A 198 19.61 -4.31 -50.64
N TYR A 199 19.72 -3.03 -51.03
CA TYR A 199 19.96 -2.60 -52.43
C TYR A 199 19.95 -1.06 -52.58
N GLU A 200 20.95 -0.59 -53.33
CA GLU A 200 20.99 0.61 -54.19
C GLU A 200 20.96 2.03 -53.57
N ASN A 201 22.10 2.71 -53.62
CA ASN A 201 22.33 3.60 -54.77
C ASN A 201 23.80 4.01 -54.96
N SER A 202 24.19 3.95 -56.22
CA SER A 202 25.47 4.33 -56.83
C SER A 202 25.87 5.77 -56.56
N THR A 203 27.18 6.04 -56.41
CA THR A 203 27.91 6.93 -57.35
C THR A 203 29.40 6.60 -57.29
N LEU A 204 29.95 6.20 -58.44
CA LEU A 204 31.37 6.07 -58.73
C LEU A 204 32.03 7.45 -58.78
N ASP A 205 33.18 7.63 -58.11
CA ASP A 205 34.15 8.63 -58.55
C ASP A 205 35.60 8.17 -58.21
N TYR A 206 36.35 7.88 -59.27
CA TYR A 206 37.81 7.86 -59.35
C TYR A 206 38.12 8.76 -60.56
N PRO A 207 39.27 9.46 -60.69
CA PRO A 207 40.58 9.10 -60.13
C PRO A 207 41.45 10.31 -59.67
N GLN A 208 42.63 10.07 -59.08
CA GLN A 208 43.93 10.36 -59.73
C GLN A 208 45.13 10.24 -58.78
N LYS A 209 46.20 9.74 -59.39
CA LYS A 209 47.58 9.55 -58.93
C LYS A 209 48.16 10.76 -58.18
N LYS A 210 49.03 10.47 -57.22
CA LYS A 210 50.27 11.23 -57.05
C LYS A 210 51.45 10.30 -56.80
N ILE A 211 52.41 10.43 -57.72
CA ILE A 211 53.79 9.98 -57.65
C ILE A 211 54.54 10.96 -56.74
N ILE A 212 55.30 10.48 -55.76
CA ILE A 212 56.76 10.67 -55.59
C ILE A 212 57.29 9.39 -54.95
#